data_AF-A0AAW9KDA3-F1
#
_entry.id   AF-A0AAW9KDA3-F1
#
_cell.length_a   1.000
_cell.length_b   1.000
_cell.length_c   1.000
_cell.angle_alpha   90.00
_cell.angle_beta   90.00
_cell.angle_gamma   90.00
#
_symmetry.space_group_name_H-M   'P 1'
#
loop_
_entity.id
_entity.type
_entity.pdbx_description
1 polymer ?
#
loop_
_entity_poly.entity_id
_entity_poly.type
_entity_poly.pdbx_seq_one_letter_code
_entity_poly.pdbx_strand_id
1 'polypeptide(L)' 'LKYGADKERVITGIKRISKPGLRVYCKKDEIPKVLSGLGIAIISTSTGLLVDRDARKAGLGGEVVCYVW' A
#
# COMPACT_ATOMS: atom_id res chain seq x y z
N LEU A 1 -18.40 -2.48 2.97
CA LEU A 1 -18.02 -2.80 1.58
C LEU A 1 -18.72 -1.79 0.67
N LYS A 2 -18.03 -1.28 -0.36
CA LYS A 2 -18.59 -0.30 -1.30
C LYS A 2 -18.82 -0.97 -2.65
N TYR A 3 -19.97 -0.72 -3.24
CA TYR A 3 -20.36 -1.24 -4.54
C TYR A 3 -20.73 -0.07 -5.48
N GLY A 4 -20.43 -0.20 -6.77
CA GLY A 4 -20.79 0.77 -7.80
C GLY A 4 -22.26 0.65 -8.23
N ALA A 5 -22.64 1.41 -9.26
CA ALA A 5 -24.02 1.48 -9.75
C ALA A 5 -24.57 0.10 -10.16
N ASP A 6 -23.73 -0.74 -10.79
CA ASP A 6 -24.09 -2.07 -11.29
C ASP A 6 -23.71 -3.21 -10.32
N LYS A 7 -23.63 -2.92 -9.01
CA LYS A 7 -23.12 -3.86 -7.97
C LYS A 7 -21.68 -4.32 -8.19
N GLU A 8 -20.90 -3.61 -9.01
CA GLU A 8 -19.48 -3.85 -9.18
C GLU A 8 -18.71 -3.64 -7.87
N ARG A 9 -17.68 -4.44 -7.64
CA ARG A 9 -16.83 -4.34 -6.44
C ARG A 9 -15.81 -3.24 -6.66
N VAL A 10 -15.79 -2.23 -5.79
CA VAL A 10 -14.83 -1.12 -5.87
C VAL A 10 -13.40 -1.57 -5.53
N ILE A 11 -13.26 -2.62 -4.72
CA ILE A 11 -11.97 -3.23 -4.40
C ILE A 11 -11.88 -4.54 -5.19
N THR A 12 -10.93 -4.59 -6.13
CA THR A 12 -10.66 -5.74 -6.98
C THR A 12 -9.88 -6.81 -6.21
N GLY A 13 -8.94 -6.39 -5.35
CA GLY A 13 -8.03 -7.27 -4.64
C GLY A 13 -7.34 -6.62 -3.46
N ILE A 14 -7.05 -7.44 -2.45
CA ILE A 14 -6.23 -7.07 -1.29
C ILE A 14 -5.16 -8.15 -1.12
N LYS A 15 -3.91 -7.74 -0.98
CA LYS A 15 -2.78 -8.65 -0.76
C LYS A 15 -1.91 -8.18 0.38
N ARG A 16 -1.77 -9.01 1.42
CA ARG A 16 -0.82 -8.77 2.52
C ARG A 16 0.59 -9.11 2.08
N ILE A 17 1.51 -8.15 2.22
CA ILE A 17 2.90 -8.28 1.79
C ILE A 17 3.77 -8.67 2.99
N SER A 18 3.83 -7.83 4.01
CA SER A 18 4.52 -8.18 5.25
C SER A 18 3.70 -9.15 6.10
N LYS A 19 4.27 -10.32 6.37
CA LYS A 19 3.65 -11.41 7.14
C LYS A 19 4.55 -11.81 8.31
N PRO A 20 3.99 -12.35 9.41
CA PRO A 20 4.81 -13.02 10.43
C PRO A 20 5.68 -14.09 9.77
N GLY A 21 6.99 -14.08 10.05
CA GLY A 21 7.99 -14.93 9.41
C GLY A 21 8.76 -14.29 8.25
N LEU A 22 8.16 -13.34 7.52
CA LEU A 22 8.85 -12.55 6.51
C LEU A 22 8.32 -11.12 6.49
N ARG A 23 9.05 -10.25 7.19
CA ARG A 23 8.76 -8.81 7.22
C ARG A 23 9.39 -8.13 6.02
N VAL A 24 8.61 -7.31 5.34
CA VAL A 24 9.05 -6.60 4.13
C VAL A 24 9.12 -5.12 4.44
N TYR A 25 10.33 -4.57 4.36
CA TYR A 25 10.59 -3.15 4.56
C TYR A 25 11.12 -2.54 3.25
N CYS A 26 10.75 -1.29 2.99
CA CYS A 26 11.23 -0.53 1.85
C CYS A 26 11.90 0.76 2.32
N LYS A 27 13.00 1.14 1.67
CA LYS A 27 13.57 2.48 1.79
C LYS A 27 12.69 3.50 1.08
N LYS A 28 12.88 4.78 1.39
CA LYS A 28 12.13 5.90 0.78
C LYS A 28 12.18 5.90 -0.76
N ASP A 29 13.31 5.47 -1.33
CA ASP A 29 13.55 5.47 -2.77
C ASP A 29 13.02 4.19 -3.45
N GLU A 30 12.75 3.15 -2.66
CA GLU A 30 12.31 1.83 -3.10
C GLU A 30 10.83 1.58 -2.80
N ILE A 31 10.07 2.65 -2.55
CA ILE A 31 8.63 2.53 -2.27
C ILE A 31 7.93 1.89 -3.48
N PRO A 32 7.30 0.71 -3.31
CA PRO A 32 6.71 -0.02 -4.43
C PRO A 32 5.51 0.72 -5.04
N LYS A 33 5.31 0.57 -6.34
CA LYS A 33 4.11 1.03 -7.05
C LYS A 33 3.21 -0.17 -7.32
N VAL A 34 1.94 -0.07 -6.97
CA VAL A 34 0.94 -1.12 -7.25
C VAL A 34 0.25 -0.80 -8.57
N LEU A 35 0.25 -1.74 -9.51
CA LEU A 35 -0.34 -1.58 -10.85
C LEU A 35 0.03 -0.25 -11.51
N SER A 36 1.34 0.08 -11.53
CA SER A 36 1.86 1.35 -12.09
C SER A 36 1.25 2.63 -11.48
N GLY A 37 0.69 2.56 -10.27
CA GLY A 37 0.10 3.70 -9.55
C GLY A 37 -1.43 3.77 -9.57
N LEU A 38 -2.09 2.77 -10.18
CA LEU A 38 -3.55 2.59 -10.12
C LEU A 38 -4.00 2.00 -8.78
N GLY A 39 -3.18 1.15 -8.18
CA GLY A 39 -3.41 0.63 -6.83
C GLY A 39 -2.71 1.47 -5.76
N ILE A 40 -3.01 1.14 -4.50
CA ILE A 40 -2.42 1.79 -3.33
C ILE A 40 -1.59 0.77 -2.56
N ALA A 41 -0.37 1.16 -2.18
CA ALA A 41 0.40 0.45 -1.16
C ALA A 41 0.27 1.19 0.18
N ILE A 42 0.01 0.41 1.23
CA ILE A 42 -0.09 0.89 2.61
C ILE A 42 1.23 0.58 3.31
N ILE A 43 1.86 1.62 3.83
CA ILE A 43 3.20 1.58 4.40
C ILE A 43 3.13 2.06 5.85
N SER A 44 3.64 1.24 6.76
CA SER A 44 3.83 1.64 8.16
C SER A 44 5.16 2.37 8.27
N THR A 45 5.09 3.68 8.52
CA THR A 45 6.25 4.55 8.70
C THR A 45 6.39 4.96 10.17
N SER A 46 7.50 5.61 10.53
CA SER A 46 7.71 6.13 11.89
C SER A 46 6.69 7.17 12.33
N THR A 47 6.06 7.87 11.38
CA THR A 47 5.02 8.89 11.64
C THR A 47 3.59 8.34 11.55
N GLY A 48 3.43 7.03 11.32
CA GLY A 48 2.14 6.36 11.20
C GLY A 48 1.96 5.63 9.86
N LEU A 49 0.71 5.26 9.58
CA LEU A 49 0.34 4.59 8.33
C LEU A 49 0.12 5.60 7.22
N LEU A 50 0.91 5.49 6.16
CA LEU A 50 0.86 6.36 5.00
C LEU A 50 0.59 5.54 3.73
N VAL A 51 -0.03 6.21 2.77
CA VAL A 51 -0.10 5.71 1.39
C VAL A 51 1.21 5.97 0.67
N ASP A 52 1.53 5.14 -0.32
CA ASP A 52 2.78 5.21 -1.10
C ASP A 52 3.12 6.61 -1.62
N ARG A 53 2.11 7.37 -2.06
CA ARG A 53 2.29 8.74 -2.58
C ARG A 53 2.74 9.71 -1.49
N ASP A 54 2.14 9.63 -0.31
CA ASP A 54 2.46 10.53 0.80
C ASP A 54 3.78 10.14 1.45
N ALA A 55 4.07 8.83 1.55
CA ALA A 55 5.36 8.33 2.01
C ALA A 55 6.51 8.81 1.10
N ARG A 56 6.33 8.80 -0.24
CA ARG A 56 7.31 9.37 -1.19
C ARG A 56 7.49 10.87 -1.01
N LYS A 57 6.40 11.63 -0.86
CA LYS A 57 6.47 13.09 -0.65
C LYS A 57 7.17 13.45 0.65
N ALA A 58 6.89 12.70 1.72
CA ALA A 58 7.55 12.87 3.02
C ALA A 58 8.99 12.32 3.05
N GLY A 59 9.41 11.57 2.02
CA GLY A 59 10.73 10.94 1.97
C GLY A 59 10.93 9.87 3.04
N LEU A 60 9.85 9.19 3.45
CA LEU A 60 9.87 8.19 4.53
C LEU A 60 9.77 6.77 3.97
N GLY A 61 10.67 5.90 4.42
CA GLY A 61 10.56 4.45 4.23
C GLY A 61 9.72 3.79 5.33
N GLY A 62 9.55 2.47 5.26
CA GLY A 62 8.75 1.76 6.25
C GLY A 62 8.47 0.29 5.93
N GLU A 63 7.61 -0.33 6.72
CA GLU A 63 7.12 -1.69 6.49
C GLU A 63 5.99 -1.67 5.46
N VAL A 64 6.08 -2.53 4.43
CA VAL A 64 5.03 -2.67 3.42
C VAL A 64 3.97 -3.64 3.93
N VAL A 65 2.88 -3.10 4.44
CA VAL A 65 1.84 -3.91 5.10
C VAL A 65 1.02 -4.69 4.08
N CYS A 66 0.38 -3.97 3.16
CA CYS A 66 -0.47 -4.57 2.15
C CYS A 66 -0.65 -3.67 0.94
N TYR A 67 -1.13 -4.28 -0.13
CA TYR A 67 -1.53 -3.64 -1.36
C TYR A 67 -3.03 -3.82 -1.55
N VAL A 68 -3.68 -2.78 -2.08
CA VAL A 68 -5.11 -2.75 -2.39
C VAL A 68 -5.27 -2.18 -3.80
N TRP A 69 -6.07 -2.84 -4.63
CA TRP A 69 -6.45 -2.40 -5.97
C TRP A 69 -7.82 -2.97 -6.37
#